data_AF-A0A850HJ99-F1
#
_entry.id   AF-A0A850HJ99-F1
#
_cell.length_a   1.000
_cell.length_b   1.000
_cell.length_c   1.000
_cell.angle_alpha   90.00
_cell.angle_beta   90.00
_cell.angle_gamma   90.00
#
_symmetry.space_group_name_H-M   'P 1'
#
loop_
_entity.id
_entity.type
_entity.pdbx_description
1 polymer ?
#
loop_
_entity_poly.entity_id
_entity_poly.type
_entity_poly.pdbx_seq_one_letter_code
_entity_poly.pdbx_strand_id
1 'polypeptide(L)'
;MADFFEELGKKISDAASEIGKTAEDALEIQKLKSDIRSMKRANDRNMLHLGRMVYDKFQKGEVDDTDYISLCEETEKREQEMERLEEEIAKIQEMR
;
A
#
# COMPACT_ATOMS: atom_id res chain seq x y z
N MET A 1 -17.87 -5.48 30.15
CA MET A 1 -17.48 -4.04 30.10
C MET A 1 -16.96 -3.55 31.45
N ALA A 2 -17.60 -3.87 32.58
CA ALA A 2 -17.11 -3.47 33.92
C ALA A 2 -15.67 -3.94 34.21
N ASP A 3 -15.35 -5.20 33.88
CA ASP A 3 -14.02 -5.77 34.11
C ASP A 3 -12.89 -5.06 33.35
N PHE A 4 -13.18 -4.52 32.16
CA PHE A 4 -12.23 -3.73 31.36
C PHE A 4 -11.92 -2.38 32.03
N PHE A 5 -12.93 -1.71 32.58
CA PHE A 5 -12.75 -0.45 33.29
C PHE A 5 -12.08 -0.63 34.65
N GLU A 6 -12.29 -1.77 35.31
CA GLU A 6 -11.67 -2.10 36.60
C GLU A 6 -10.19 -2.50 36.47
N GLU A 7 -9.83 -3.25 35.41
CA GLU A 7 -8.43 -3.50 35.05
C GLU A 7 -7.72 -2.23 34.57
N LEU A 8 -8.42 -1.35 33.84
CA LEU A 8 -7.93 -0.01 33.50
C LEU A 8 -7.69 0.82 34.76
N GLY A 9 -8.62 0.80 35.72
CA GLY A 9 -8.50 1.53 36.98
C GLY A 9 -7.28 1.09 37.80
N LYS A 10 -6.98 -0.21 37.84
CA LYS A 10 -5.80 -0.76 38.52
C LYS A 10 -4.48 -0.41 37.81
N LYS A 11 -4.45 -0.42 36.47
CA LYS A 11 -3.25 -0.04 35.69
C LYS A 11 -2.96 1.47 35.68
N ILE A 12 -3.99 2.30 35.82
CA ILE A 12 -3.85 3.77 35.86
C ILE A 12 -3.15 4.23 37.17
N SER A 13 -3.32 3.49 38.27
CA SER A 13 -2.67 3.77 39.57
C SER A 13 -1.13 3.76 39.50
N ASP A 14 -0.55 2.90 38.66
CA ASP A 14 0.91 2.76 38.53
C ASP A 14 1.51 3.71 37.46
N ALA A 15 0.68 4.35 36.63
CA ALA A 15 1.11 5.03 35.40
C ALA A 15 1.39 6.54 35.54
N ALA A 16 1.25 7.14 36.72
CA ALA A 16 1.37 8.59 36.91
C ALA A 16 2.72 9.20 36.48
N SER A 17 3.80 8.40 36.41
CA SER A 17 5.12 8.84 35.94
C SER A 17 5.42 8.47 34.48
N GLU A 18 4.73 7.48 33.90
CA GLU A 18 4.89 7.03 32.50
C GLU A 18 3.97 7.78 31.51
N ILE A 19 2.88 8.38 31.99
CA ILE A 19 1.90 9.11 31.17
C ILE A 19 2.55 10.29 30.42
N GLY A 20 3.55 10.97 31.01
CA GLY A 20 4.24 12.09 30.36
C GLY A 20 5.04 11.67 29.13
N LYS A 21 5.84 10.60 29.24
CA LYS A 21 6.63 10.05 28.12
C LYS A 21 5.74 9.42 27.05
N THR A 22 4.70 8.70 27.47
CA THR A 22 3.75 8.07 26.54
C THR A 22 2.96 9.11 25.72
N ALA A 23 2.63 10.26 26.31
CA ALA A 23 1.96 11.35 25.60
C ALA A 23 2.89 12.07 24.60
N GLU A 24 4.14 12.32 24.97
CA GLU A 24 5.16 12.91 24.10
C GLU A 24 5.48 11.99 22.90
N ASP A 25 5.70 10.70 23.17
CA ASP A 25 5.92 9.67 22.15
C ASP A 25 4.71 9.57 21.20
N ALA A 26 3.49 9.64 21.74
CA ALA A 26 2.28 9.61 20.92
C ALA A 26 2.17 10.81 19.99
N LEU A 27 2.56 12.01 20.43
CA LEU A 27 2.57 13.22 19.59
C LEU A 27 3.61 13.11 18.47
N GLU A 28 4.80 12.63 18.77
CA GLU A 28 5.86 12.44 17.78
C GLU A 28 5.44 11.40 16.72
N ILE A 29 4.85 10.28 17.15
CA ILE A 29 4.29 9.27 16.24
C ILE A 29 3.19 9.87 15.34
N GLN A 30 2.30 10.71 15.87
CA GLN A 30 1.25 11.34 15.06
C GLN A 30 1.83 12.32 14.04
N LYS A 31 2.86 13.08 14.42
CA LYS A 31 3.57 13.97 13.50
C LYS A 31 4.21 13.17 12.36
N LEU A 32 4.97 12.12 12.67
CA LEU A 32 5.58 11.23 11.68
C LEU A 32 4.53 10.61 10.75
N LYS A 33 3.39 10.14 11.29
CA LYS A 33 2.28 9.61 10.49
C LYS A 33 1.67 10.68 9.57
N SER A 34 1.53 11.91 10.04
CA SER A 34 1.04 13.03 9.24
C SER A 34 1.99 13.37 8.08
N ASP A 35 3.30 13.40 8.35
CA ASP A 35 4.33 13.65 7.37
C ASP A 35 4.34 12.54 6.31
N ILE A 36 4.26 11.27 6.71
CA ILE A 36 4.11 10.12 5.80
C ILE A 36 2.88 10.29 4.89
N ARG A 37 1.72 10.65 5.44
CA ARG A 37 0.50 10.85 4.64
C ARG A 37 0.67 12.00 3.65
N SER A 38 1.35 13.08 4.04
CA SER A 38 1.59 14.22 3.16
C SER A 38 2.57 13.89 2.03
N MET A 39 3.65 13.17 2.33
CA MET A 39 4.58 12.66 1.34
C MET A 39 3.92 11.68 0.37
N LYS A 40 3.08 10.75 0.85
CA LYS A 40 2.31 9.83 -0.02
C LYS A 40 1.44 10.60 -1.01
N ARG A 41 0.66 11.57 -0.54
CA ARG A 41 -0.17 12.42 -1.42
C ARG A 41 0.65 13.21 -2.43
N ALA A 42 1.86 13.63 -2.09
CA ALA A 42 2.76 14.29 -3.04
C ALA A 42 3.24 13.32 -4.12
N ASN A 43 3.62 12.10 -3.73
CA ASN A 43 4.00 11.05 -4.68
C ASN A 43 2.83 10.67 -5.62
N ASP A 44 1.61 10.53 -5.10
CA ASP A 44 0.44 10.22 -5.93
C ASP A 44 0.21 11.30 -7.01
N ARG A 45 0.36 12.57 -6.64
CA ARG A 45 0.29 13.70 -7.60
C ARG A 45 1.42 13.64 -8.63
N ASN A 46 2.64 13.33 -8.19
CA ASN A 46 3.78 13.20 -9.10
C ASN A 46 3.57 12.04 -10.09
N MET A 47 3.05 10.90 -9.64
CA MET A 47 2.75 9.76 -10.50
C MET A 47 1.66 10.08 -11.53
N LEU A 48 0.60 10.79 -11.12
CA LEU A 48 -0.41 11.28 -12.06
C LEU A 48 0.21 12.24 -13.10
N HIS A 49 1.11 13.12 -12.67
CA HIS A 49 1.79 14.05 -13.57
C HIS A 49 2.72 13.32 -14.55
N LEU A 50 3.49 12.34 -14.07
CA LEU A 50 4.32 11.47 -14.91
C LEU A 50 3.47 10.73 -15.96
N GLY A 51 2.34 10.14 -15.55
CA GLY A 51 1.41 9.49 -16.48
C GLY A 51 0.87 10.44 -17.55
N ARG A 52 0.55 11.69 -17.19
CA ARG A 52 0.15 12.73 -18.16
C ARG A 52 1.29 13.08 -19.12
N MET A 53 2.51 13.26 -18.62
CA MET A 53 3.68 13.53 -19.48
C MET A 53 3.93 12.40 -20.48
N VAL A 54 3.79 11.14 -20.06
CA VAL A 54 3.91 9.99 -20.95
C VAL A 54 2.80 10.00 -22.00
N TYR A 55 1.55 10.24 -21.59
CA TYR A 55 0.42 10.33 -22.52
C TYR A 55 0.56 11.47 -23.53
N ASP A 56 1.01 12.65 -23.09
CA ASP A 56 1.25 13.81 -23.95
C ASP A 56 2.34 13.51 -25.00
N LYS A 57 3.41 12.80 -24.61
CA LYS A 57 4.44 12.34 -25.55
C LYS A 57 3.87 11.31 -26.53
N PHE A 58 3.01 10.40 -26.08
CA PHE A 58 2.35 9.42 -26.95
C PHE A 58 1.50 10.12 -28.03
N GLN A 59 0.69 11.11 -27.64
CA GLN A 59 -0.15 11.85 -28.59
C GLN A 59 0.66 12.60 -29.65
N LYS A 60 1.89 12.98 -29.34
CA LYS A 60 2.81 13.65 -30.27
C LYS A 60 3.62 12.68 -31.13
N GLY A 61 3.44 11.37 -30.95
CA GLY A 61 4.30 10.35 -31.58
C GLY A 61 5.75 10.41 -31.09
N GLU A 62 5.99 10.95 -29.90
CA GLU A 62 7.31 11.08 -29.27
C GLU A 62 7.60 9.92 -28.29
N VAL A 63 6.65 8.98 -28.14
CA VAL A 63 6.86 7.70 -27.46
C VAL A 63 7.12 6.66 -28.53
N ASP A 64 8.39 6.41 -28.82
CA ASP A 64 8.85 5.32 -29.69
C ASP A 64 9.14 4.03 -28.90
N ASP A 65 8.88 4.01 -27.59
CA ASP A 65 9.39 2.96 -26.71
C ASP A 65 8.67 1.61 -26.88
N THR A 66 9.25 0.80 -27.76
CA THR A 66 9.15 -0.67 -27.80
C THR A 66 9.31 -1.32 -26.43
N ASP A 67 9.94 -0.65 -25.46
CA ASP A 67 10.15 -1.16 -24.09
C ASP A 67 8.84 -1.28 -23.30
N TYR A 68 7.86 -0.39 -23.52
CA TYR A 68 6.53 -0.53 -22.91
C TYR A 68 5.76 -1.70 -23.51
N ILE A 69 5.87 -1.88 -24.84
CA ILE A 69 5.25 -3.00 -25.54
C ILE A 69 5.85 -4.31 -25.03
N SER A 70 7.18 -4.41 -24.92
CA SER A 70 7.85 -5.61 -24.40
C SER A 70 7.44 -5.93 -22.96
N LEU A 71 7.32 -4.92 -22.09
CA LEU A 71 6.87 -5.14 -20.71
C LEU A 71 5.39 -5.56 -20.65
N CYS A 72 4.53 -4.99 -21.48
CA CYS A 72 3.13 -5.39 -21.61
C CYS A 72 3.00 -6.83 -22.12
N GLU A 73 3.73 -7.21 -23.17
CA GLU A 73 3.74 -8.57 -23.73
C GLU A 73 4.27 -9.60 -22.73
N GLU A 74 5.32 -9.26 -21.98
CA GLU A 74 5.81 -10.13 -20.91
C GLU A 74 4.81 -10.28 -19.76
N THR A 75 4.05 -9.24 -19.44
CA THR A 75 3.02 -9.27 -18.40
C THR A 75 1.86 -10.15 -18.84
N GLU A 76 1.36 -9.96 -20.07
CA GLU A 76 0.28 -10.76 -20.65
C GLU A 76 0.63 -12.26 -20.70
N LYS A 77 1.86 -12.61 -21.10
CA LYS A 77 2.32 -14.02 -21.08
C LYS A 77 2.29 -14.63 -19.69
N ARG A 78 2.66 -13.87 -18.65
CA ARG A 78 2.63 -14.35 -17.26
C ARG A 78 1.20 -14.53 -16.76
N GLU A 79 0.30 -13.62 -17.13
CA GLU A 79 -1.13 -13.73 -16.80
C GLU A 79 -1.78 -14.97 -17.41
N GLN A 80 -1.53 -15.24 -18.69
CA GLN A 80 -2.05 -16.44 -19.38
C GLN A 80 -1.53 -17.74 -18.76
N GLU A 81 -0.25 -17.79 -18.37
CA GLU A 81 0.31 -18.97 -17.71
C GLU A 81 -0.29 -19.17 -16.30
N MET A 82 -0.54 -18.08 -15.55
CA MET A 82 -1.22 -18.16 -14.27
C MET A 82 -2.63 -18.73 -14.41
N GLU A 83 -3.41 -18.25 -15.37
CA GLU A 83 -4.77 -18.74 -15.64
C GLU A 83 -4.77 -20.25 -15.98
N ARG A 84 -3.83 -20.68 -16.83
CA ARG A 84 -3.65 -22.10 -17.16
C ARG A 84 -3.30 -22.93 -15.92
N LEU A 85 -2.41 -22.46 -15.06
CA LEU A 85 -2.05 -23.15 -13.82
C LEU A 85 -3.24 -23.24 -12.86
N GLU A 86 -4.05 -22.18 -12.77
CA GLU A 86 -5.29 -22.18 -11.98
C GLU A 86 -6.31 -23.21 -12.51
N GLU A 87 -6.46 -23.32 -13.83
CA GLU A 87 -7.31 -24.37 -14.43
C GLU A 87 -6.80 -25.78 -14.15
N GLU A 88 -5.48 -26.01 -14.21
CA GLU A 88 -4.88 -27.32 -13.89
C GLU A 88 -5.13 -27.68 -12.42
N ILE A 89 -5.00 -26.71 -11.51
CA ILE A 89 -5.32 -26.89 -10.09
C ILE A 89 -6.80 -27.22 -9.90
N ALA A 90 -7.70 -26.47 -10.55
CA ALA A 90 -9.14 -26.69 -10.45
C ALA A 90 -9.53 -28.10 -10.92
N LYS A 91 -8.98 -28.58 -12.05
CA LYS A 91 -9.20 -29.95 -12.55
C LYS A 91 -8.74 -31.02 -11.55
N ILE A 92 -7.59 -30.83 -10.90
CA ILE A 92 -7.10 -31.76 -9.87
C ILE A 92 -8.00 -31.75 -8.64
N GLN A 93 -8.52 -30.58 -8.25
CA GLN A 93 -9.44 -30.44 -7.13
C GLN A 93 -10.81 -31.08 -7.42
N GLU A 94 -11.33 -30.98 -8.64
CA GLU A 94 -12.60 -31.62 -9.05
C GLU A 94 -12.50 -33.15 -9.18
N MET A 95 -11.29 -33.70 -9.37
CA MET A 95 -11.04 -35.15 -9.41
C MET A 95 -10.87 -35.79 -8.02
N ARG A 96 -10.86 -35.02 -6.94
CA ARG A 96 -10.81 -35.49 -5.54
C ARG A 96 -12.20 -35.55 -4.91
#